data_AF-A0A1I8H0V3-F1
#
_entry.id   AF-A0A1I8H0V3-F1
#
_cell.length_a   1.000
_cell.length_b   1.000
_cell.length_c   1.000
_cell.angle_alpha   90.00
_cell.angle_beta   90.00
_cell.angle_gamma   90.00
#
_symmetry.space_group_name_H-M   'P 1'
#
loop_
_entity.id
_entity.type
_entity.pdbx_description
1 polymer ?
#
loop_
_entity_poly.entity_id
_entity_poly.type
_entity_poly.pdbx_seq_one_letter_code
_entity_poly.pdbx_strand_id
1 'polypeptide(L)'
;RNNNWPPLPSFCPVGPCFYQDFELEIPQEFRRIVRLGYYLWMAHVAAVLLINTLGTLAYFIEASSTDASTAGAVFGVSLLLCVILPPCSFICWFRPLYKAFKNDSSFNFFLFFLVFFVQFVILVVQCLGFNYLGSCGWINGTSMLKSNLGAAGFMLFIAACFTCLSVLDMILLIRVHRIYRSTGASFAKAKQEFSQGVLSNETVRGVAADAATSSARSAFTGGGGRY
;
A
#
# COMPACT_ATOMS: atom_id res chain seq x y z
N ARG A 1 19.92 8.41 -11.73
CA ARG A 1 19.69 9.47 -10.72
C ARG A 1 19.90 8.86 -9.34
N ASN A 2 20.48 9.58 -8.39
CA ASN A 2 20.74 9.05 -7.05
C ASN A 2 19.45 8.93 -6.25
N ASN A 3 19.29 7.85 -5.49
CA ASN A 3 18.13 7.67 -4.62
C ASN A 3 18.09 8.77 -3.55
N ASN A 4 16.90 9.32 -3.30
CA ASN A 4 16.66 10.43 -2.38
C ASN A 4 15.55 10.16 -1.35
N TRP A 5 14.89 8.99 -1.43
CA TRP A 5 13.74 8.63 -0.60
C TRP A 5 13.85 7.19 -0.07
N PRO A 6 13.44 6.88 1.18
CA PRO A 6 12.93 7.80 2.19
C PRO A 6 14.04 8.72 2.75
N PRO A 7 13.73 9.98 3.09
CA PRO A 7 14.68 10.89 3.71
C PRO A 7 14.85 10.50 5.18
N LEU A 8 15.71 9.53 5.43
CA LEU A 8 16.01 9.04 6.78
C LEU A 8 17.14 9.87 7.41
N PRO A 9 17.11 10.06 8.74
CA PRO A 9 18.24 10.65 9.45
C PRO A 9 19.53 9.86 9.21
N SER A 10 20.69 10.52 9.29
CA SER A 10 22.00 9.91 9.05
C SER A 10 22.35 8.75 9.99
N PHE A 11 21.64 8.61 11.13
CA PHE A 11 21.81 7.51 12.06
C PHE A 11 21.04 6.24 11.68
N CYS A 12 20.13 6.29 10.70
CA CYS A 12 19.39 5.13 10.27
C CYS A 12 20.30 4.19 9.46
N PRO A 13 20.37 2.88 9.75
CA PRO A 13 21.23 1.94 9.02
C PRO A 13 20.76 1.71 7.56
N VAL A 14 19.58 2.19 7.19
CA VAL A 14 19.00 2.03 5.87
C VAL A 14 19.05 3.38 5.14
N GLY A 15 19.73 3.41 3.99
CA GLY A 15 19.81 4.59 3.14
C GLY A 15 18.58 4.77 2.24
N PRO A 16 18.51 5.89 1.49
CA PRO A 16 17.49 6.10 0.47
C PRO A 16 17.43 4.95 -0.54
N CYS A 17 16.29 4.28 -0.61
CA CYS A 17 16.07 3.10 -1.45
C CYS A 17 15.57 3.47 -2.85
N PHE A 18 15.01 4.67 -3.02
CA PHE A 18 14.36 5.07 -4.25
C PHE A 18 14.64 6.51 -4.61
N TYR A 19 14.56 6.79 -5.90
CA TYR A 19 14.41 8.15 -6.41
C TYR A 19 12.93 8.53 -6.49
N GLN A 20 12.62 9.76 -6.09
CA GLN A 20 11.28 10.34 -6.15
C GLN A 20 11.38 11.87 -6.31
N ASP A 21 10.82 12.39 -7.39
CA ASP A 21 10.76 13.82 -7.67
C ASP A 21 9.44 14.17 -8.37
N PHE A 22 8.54 14.86 -7.68
CA PHE A 22 7.20 15.13 -8.22
C PHE A 22 7.23 16.19 -9.32
N GLU A 23 8.14 17.16 -9.24
CA GLU A 23 8.25 18.24 -10.22
C GLU A 23 8.81 17.72 -11.54
N LEU A 24 9.84 16.87 -11.48
CA LEU A 24 10.51 16.36 -12.67
C LEU A 24 9.82 15.13 -13.29
N GLU A 25 9.23 14.25 -12.49
CA GLU A 25 8.71 12.97 -13.00
C GLU A 25 7.19 12.97 -13.25
N ILE A 26 6.41 13.83 -12.59
CA ILE A 26 4.96 13.84 -12.74
C ILE A 26 4.51 15.03 -13.60
N PRO A 27 3.68 14.82 -14.66
CA PRO A 27 3.09 15.89 -15.45
C PRO A 27 2.34 16.90 -14.57
N GLN A 28 2.42 18.19 -14.92
CA GLN A 28 1.93 19.30 -14.08
C GLN A 28 0.46 19.15 -13.66
N GLU A 29 -0.39 18.65 -14.56
CA GLU A 29 -1.80 18.37 -14.33
C GLU A 29 -2.07 17.34 -13.22
N PHE A 30 -1.19 16.36 -13.04
CA PHE A 30 -1.38 15.27 -12.07
C PHE A 30 -0.59 15.46 -10.76
N ARG A 31 0.33 16.43 -10.69
CA ARG A 31 1.17 16.65 -9.48
C ARG A 31 0.35 16.78 -8.21
N ARG A 32 -0.78 17.50 -8.25
CA ARG A 32 -1.64 17.69 -7.07
C ARG A 32 -2.24 16.38 -6.56
N ILE A 33 -2.73 15.51 -7.44
CA ILE A 33 -3.36 14.24 -7.04
C ILE A 33 -2.32 13.24 -6.53
N VAL A 34 -1.14 13.18 -7.15
CA VAL A 34 -0.06 12.27 -6.72
C VAL A 34 0.53 12.73 -5.39
N ARG A 35 0.71 14.04 -5.17
CA ARG A 35 1.11 14.58 -3.86
C ARG A 35 0.07 14.32 -2.78
N LEU A 36 -1.22 14.47 -3.10
CA LEU A 36 -2.30 14.14 -2.15
C LEU A 36 -2.19 12.66 -1.72
N GLY A 37 -2.02 11.74 -2.67
CA GLY A 37 -1.81 10.33 -2.35
C GLY A 37 -0.58 10.09 -1.48
N TYR A 38 0.52 10.80 -1.74
CA TYR A 38 1.73 10.71 -0.91
C TYR A 38 1.51 11.21 0.52
N TYR A 39 0.85 12.35 0.69
CA TYR A 39 0.57 12.89 2.01
C TYR A 39 -0.44 12.06 2.79
N LEU A 40 -1.42 11.46 2.12
CA LEU A 40 -2.34 10.51 2.76
C LEU A 40 -1.62 9.24 3.21
N TRP A 41 -0.74 8.70 2.37
CA TRP A 41 0.11 7.57 2.75
C TRP A 41 0.99 7.92 3.96
N MET A 42 1.66 9.09 3.95
CA MET A 42 2.46 9.57 5.08
C MET A 42 1.62 9.79 6.34
N ALA A 43 0.43 10.38 6.23
CA ALA A 43 -0.45 10.61 7.38
C ALA A 43 -0.92 9.28 7.99
N HIS A 44 -1.28 8.30 7.16
CA HIS A 44 -1.65 6.97 7.63
C HIS A 44 -0.48 6.28 8.33
N VAL A 45 0.67 6.20 7.66
CA VAL A 45 1.84 5.44 8.11
C VAL A 45 2.61 6.13 9.24
N ALA A 46 2.98 7.38 9.07
CA ALA A 46 3.87 8.10 9.99
C ALA A 46 3.13 8.78 11.14
N ALA A 47 1.86 9.16 10.97
CA ALA A 47 1.10 9.77 12.06
C ALA A 47 0.20 8.74 12.74
N VAL A 48 -0.74 8.15 12.00
CA VAL A 48 -1.85 7.42 12.62
C VAL A 48 -1.47 6.04 13.14
N LEU A 49 -0.64 5.25 12.43
CA LEU A 49 -0.20 3.94 12.94
C LEU A 49 0.74 4.06 14.16
N LEU A 50 1.61 5.08 14.20
CA LEU A 50 2.47 5.35 15.35
C LEU A 50 1.65 5.75 16.58
N ILE A 51 0.77 6.74 16.46
CA ILE A 51 -0.10 7.14 17.59
C ILE A 51 -1.07 6.03 17.99
N ASN A 52 -1.52 5.20 17.04
CA ASN A 52 -2.34 4.03 17.35
C ASN A 52 -1.58 3.04 18.22
N THR A 53 -0.30 2.78 17.93
CA THR A 53 0.54 1.91 18.76
C THR A 53 0.67 2.43 20.19
N LEU A 54 0.80 3.75 20.36
CA LEU A 54 0.78 4.40 21.69
C LEU A 54 -0.59 4.29 22.36
N GLY A 55 -1.68 4.45 21.61
CA GLY A 55 -3.05 4.31 22.12
C GLY A 55 -3.36 2.89 22.57
N THR A 56 -2.94 1.88 21.80
CA THR A 56 -3.09 0.47 22.16
C THR A 56 -2.18 0.06 23.32
N LEU A 57 -1.03 0.72 23.49
CA LEU A 57 -0.20 0.55 24.68
C LEU A 57 -0.92 1.10 25.92
N ALA A 58 -1.50 2.30 25.84
CA ALA A 58 -2.31 2.85 26.92
C ALA A 58 -3.51 1.94 27.24
N TYR A 59 -4.16 1.38 26.21
CA TYR A 59 -5.21 0.38 26.40
C TYR A 59 -4.70 -0.85 27.14
N PHE A 60 -3.52 -1.37 26.80
CA PHE A 60 -2.94 -2.53 27.48
C PHE A 60 -2.58 -2.27 28.94
N ILE A 61 -2.05 -1.09 29.26
CA ILE A 61 -1.65 -0.72 30.63
C ILE A 61 -2.88 -0.52 31.54
N GLU A 62 -3.92 0.14 31.01
CA GLU A 62 -5.07 0.57 31.80
C GLU A 62 -6.25 -0.42 31.75
N ALA A 63 -6.18 -1.44 30.88
CA ALA A 63 -7.23 -2.43 30.76
C ALA A 63 -7.50 -3.14 32.09
N SER A 64 -8.78 -3.48 32.31
CA SER A 64 -9.18 -4.28 33.46
C SER A 64 -8.50 -5.65 33.43
N SER A 65 -8.36 -6.30 34.58
CA SER A 65 -7.79 -7.66 34.65
C SER A 65 -8.56 -8.69 33.81
N THR A 66 -9.84 -8.42 33.50
CA THR A 66 -10.67 -9.29 32.66
C THR A 66 -10.35 -9.12 31.17
N ASP A 67 -9.91 -7.93 30.74
CA ASP A 67 -9.66 -7.59 29.34
C ASP A 67 -8.18 -7.55 28.96
N ALA A 68 -7.28 -7.79 29.92
CA ALA A 68 -5.83 -7.66 29.77
C ALA A 68 -5.26 -8.51 28.61
N SER A 69 -5.79 -9.73 28.40
CA SER A 69 -5.36 -10.60 27.30
C SER A 69 -5.73 -10.02 25.92
N THR A 70 -6.94 -9.48 25.79
CA THR A 70 -7.42 -8.84 24.57
C THR A 70 -6.65 -7.56 24.29
N ALA A 71 -6.46 -6.71 25.30
CA ALA A 71 -5.71 -5.46 25.16
C ALA A 71 -4.24 -5.72 24.80
N GLY A 72 -3.61 -6.74 25.39
CA GLY A 72 -2.25 -7.17 25.06
C GLY A 72 -2.12 -7.67 23.62
N ALA A 73 -3.09 -8.44 23.15
CA ALA A 73 -3.11 -8.88 21.75
C ALA A 73 -3.31 -7.71 20.78
N VAL A 74 -4.18 -6.75 21.11
CA VAL A 74 -4.37 -5.52 20.32
C VAL A 74 -3.06 -4.72 20.25
N PHE A 75 -2.34 -4.54 21.36
CA PHE A 75 -1.03 -3.89 21.35
C PHE A 75 0.03 -4.67 20.55
N GLY A 76 0.09 -5.99 20.69
CA GLY A 76 1.04 -6.83 19.95
C GLY A 76 0.83 -6.75 18.44
N VAL A 77 -0.43 -6.82 17.99
CA VAL A 77 -0.78 -6.72 16.57
C VAL A 77 -0.54 -5.31 16.04
N SER A 78 -0.84 -4.25 16.82
CA SER A 78 -0.58 -2.87 16.38
C SER A 78 0.90 -2.63 16.11
N LEU A 79 1.79 -3.20 16.93
CA LEU A 79 3.25 -3.10 16.75
C LEU A 79 3.69 -3.76 15.43
N LEU A 80 3.21 -4.96 15.15
CA LEU A 80 3.50 -5.67 13.89
C LEU A 80 2.99 -4.90 12.68
N LEU A 81 1.75 -4.41 12.75
CA LEU A 81 1.14 -3.61 11.70
C LEU A 81 1.90 -2.30 11.48
N CYS A 82 2.38 -1.66 12.54
CA CYS A 82 3.16 -0.43 12.46
C CYS A 82 4.50 -0.61 11.74
N VAL A 83 5.06 -1.82 11.69
CA VAL A 83 6.32 -2.11 10.99
C VAL A 83 6.09 -2.66 9.58
N ILE A 84 5.08 -3.51 9.39
CA ILE A 84 4.84 -4.21 8.12
C ILE A 84 4.00 -3.39 7.13
N LEU A 85 2.97 -2.69 7.60
CA LEU A 85 2.11 -1.88 6.71
C LEU A 85 2.88 -0.76 6.00
N PRO A 86 3.82 -0.02 6.62
CA PRO A 86 4.54 1.05 5.93
C PRO A 86 5.25 0.62 4.64
N PRO A 87 6.17 -0.37 4.64
CA PRO A 87 6.83 -0.79 3.41
C PRO A 87 5.85 -1.45 2.43
N CYS A 88 4.92 -2.26 2.93
CA CYS A 88 3.94 -2.95 2.08
C CYS A 88 3.03 -1.94 1.35
N SER A 89 2.42 -1.01 2.07
CA SER A 89 1.53 0.01 1.50
C SER A 89 2.25 0.92 0.50
N PHE A 90 3.51 1.30 0.80
CA PHE A 90 4.31 2.11 -0.11
C PHE A 90 4.56 1.39 -1.45
N ILE A 91 5.00 0.13 -1.39
CA ILE A 91 5.36 -0.66 -2.57
C ILE A 91 4.10 -1.09 -3.34
N CYS A 92 3.05 -1.47 -2.63
CA CYS A 92 1.92 -2.17 -3.23
C CYS A 92 0.81 -1.23 -3.72
N TRP A 93 0.72 0.01 -3.26
CA TRP A 93 -0.27 0.96 -3.82
C TRP A 93 0.28 2.34 -4.16
N PHE A 94 1.11 2.96 -3.31
CA PHE A 94 1.61 4.31 -3.60
C PHE A 94 2.55 4.31 -4.81
N ARG A 95 3.45 3.33 -4.89
CA ARG A 95 4.35 3.13 -6.04
C ARG A 95 3.60 2.89 -7.35
N PRO A 96 2.61 1.97 -7.42
CA PRO A 96 1.72 1.86 -8.57
C PRO A 96 1.05 3.18 -8.94
N LEU A 97 0.49 3.91 -7.99
CA LEU A 97 -0.11 5.23 -8.25
C LEU A 97 0.89 6.20 -8.90
N TYR A 98 2.08 6.30 -8.32
CA TYR A 98 3.15 7.15 -8.82
C TYR A 98 3.57 6.78 -10.25
N LYS A 99 3.79 5.48 -10.51
CA LYS A 99 4.16 4.97 -11.84
C LYS A 99 3.04 5.14 -12.87
N ALA A 100 1.79 4.99 -12.45
CA ALA A 100 0.62 5.17 -13.31
C ALA A 100 0.58 6.58 -13.88
N PHE A 101 0.74 7.60 -13.04
CA PHE A 101 0.73 9.00 -13.47
C PHE A 101 2.03 9.46 -14.14
N LYS A 102 3.17 8.87 -13.77
CA LYS A 102 4.47 9.17 -14.41
C LYS A 102 4.50 8.74 -15.87
N ASN A 103 4.03 7.52 -16.14
CA ASN A 103 4.19 6.87 -17.46
C ASN A 103 2.87 6.72 -18.24
N ASP A 104 1.77 7.28 -17.74
CA ASP A 104 0.40 7.02 -18.23
C ASP A 104 0.11 5.51 -18.43
N SER A 105 0.46 4.70 -17.43
CA SER A 105 0.38 3.23 -17.51
C SER A 105 -0.94 2.70 -16.97
N SER A 106 -1.73 2.09 -17.85
CA SER A 106 -3.02 1.46 -17.54
C SER A 106 -2.86 0.26 -16.60
N PHE A 107 -1.77 -0.49 -16.74
CA PHE A 107 -1.48 -1.62 -15.85
C PHE A 107 -1.22 -1.16 -14.40
N ASN A 108 -0.44 -0.09 -14.22
CA ASN A 108 -0.19 0.45 -12.88
C ASN A 108 -1.45 1.07 -12.26
N PHE A 109 -2.33 1.69 -13.06
CA PHE A 109 -3.64 2.13 -12.58
C PHE A 109 -4.48 0.95 -12.07
N PHE A 110 -4.52 -0.17 -12.80
CA PHE A 110 -5.24 -1.38 -12.37
C PHE A 110 -4.72 -1.92 -11.03
N LEU A 111 -3.40 -2.07 -10.89
CA LEU A 111 -2.78 -2.52 -9.63
C LEU A 111 -3.08 -1.55 -8.48
N PHE A 112 -3.00 -0.23 -8.74
CA PHE A 112 -3.37 0.77 -7.76
C PHE A 112 -4.81 0.58 -7.28
N PHE A 113 -5.81 0.50 -8.17
CA PHE A 113 -7.21 0.37 -7.75
C PHE A 113 -7.47 -0.91 -6.96
N LEU A 114 -6.91 -2.04 -7.40
CA LEU A 114 -7.08 -3.33 -6.72
C LEU A 114 -6.52 -3.28 -5.29
N VAL A 115 -5.26 -2.87 -5.15
CA VAL A 115 -4.58 -2.90 -3.85
C VAL A 115 -5.05 -1.77 -2.94
N PHE A 116 -5.32 -0.59 -3.49
CA PHE A 116 -5.81 0.55 -2.72
C PHE A 116 -7.24 0.32 -2.20
N PHE A 117 -8.07 -0.44 -2.92
CA PHE A 117 -9.36 -0.87 -2.39
C PHE A 117 -9.21 -1.79 -1.16
N VAL A 118 -8.27 -2.75 -1.20
CA VAL A 118 -7.95 -3.58 -0.04
C VAL A 118 -7.42 -2.73 1.13
N GLN A 119 -6.53 -1.77 0.86
CA GLN A 119 -6.05 -0.81 1.85
C GLN A 119 -7.20 -0.01 2.48
N PHE A 120 -8.16 0.46 1.68
CA PHE A 120 -9.35 1.16 2.18
C PHE A 120 -10.18 0.27 3.13
N VAL A 121 -10.38 -1.01 2.78
CA VAL A 121 -11.08 -1.97 3.65
C VAL A 121 -10.31 -2.17 4.97
N ILE A 122 -8.99 -2.32 4.92
CA ILE A 122 -8.14 -2.42 6.11
C ILE A 122 -8.31 -1.17 7.00
N LEU A 123 -8.35 0.01 6.39
CA LEU A 123 -8.53 1.27 7.10
C LEU A 123 -9.90 1.39 7.78
N VAL A 124 -10.97 0.90 7.14
CA VAL A 124 -12.31 0.80 7.76
C VAL A 124 -12.30 -0.16 8.95
N VAL A 125 -11.62 -1.31 8.81
CA VAL A 125 -11.46 -2.28 9.91
C VAL A 125 -10.69 -1.66 11.09
N GLN A 126 -9.64 -0.89 10.83
CA GLN A 126 -8.90 -0.15 11.87
C GLN A 126 -9.75 0.95 12.50
N CYS A 127 -10.54 1.68 11.71
CA CYS A 127 -11.50 2.66 12.21
C CYS A 127 -12.49 2.04 13.20
N LEU A 128 -13.04 0.87 12.88
CA LEU A 128 -13.94 0.14 13.78
C LEU A 128 -13.20 -0.38 15.03
N GLY A 129 -11.98 -0.89 14.84
CA GLY A 129 -11.16 -1.42 15.93
C GLY A 129 -11.71 -2.71 16.51
N PHE A 130 -11.91 -3.73 15.68
CA PHE A 130 -12.27 -5.05 16.21
C PHE A 130 -11.17 -5.60 17.13
N ASN A 131 -11.59 -6.34 18.14
CA ASN A 131 -10.70 -7.04 19.05
C ASN A 131 -9.68 -7.87 18.27
N TYR A 132 -8.44 -7.92 18.77
CA TYR A 132 -7.32 -8.67 18.20
C TYR A 132 -6.79 -8.19 16.83
N LEU A 133 -7.34 -7.12 16.23
CA LEU A 133 -6.87 -6.58 14.93
C LEU A 133 -5.90 -5.39 15.05
N GLY A 134 -5.50 -5.04 16.27
CA GLY A 134 -4.42 -4.09 16.49
C GLY A 134 -4.76 -2.62 16.28
N SER A 135 -6.01 -2.22 16.49
CA SER A 135 -6.39 -0.81 16.46
C SER A 135 -7.22 -0.41 17.69
N CYS A 136 -7.06 0.84 18.11
CA CYS A 136 -7.92 1.46 19.11
C CYS A 136 -9.38 1.49 18.64
N GLY A 137 -9.62 2.08 17.46
CA GLY A 137 -10.93 2.24 16.83
C GLY A 137 -12.09 2.66 17.75
N TRP A 138 -13.29 2.70 17.19
CA TRP A 138 -14.47 3.09 17.94
C TRP A 138 -14.88 2.03 18.97
N ILE A 139 -14.74 0.74 18.65
CA ILE A 139 -15.17 -0.37 19.51
C ILE A 139 -14.26 -0.46 20.75
N ASN A 140 -12.94 -0.62 20.60
CA ASN A 140 -12.08 -0.75 21.78
C ASN A 140 -12.01 0.59 22.55
N GLY A 141 -12.01 1.73 21.85
CA GLY A 141 -12.04 3.06 22.49
C GLY A 141 -13.28 3.29 23.37
N THR A 142 -14.47 2.90 22.92
CA THR A 142 -15.68 3.02 23.75
C THR A 142 -15.72 2.02 24.90
N SER A 143 -15.15 0.82 24.72
CA SER A 143 -15.03 -0.16 25.80
C SER A 143 -14.21 0.36 26.99
N MET A 144 -13.23 1.22 26.69
CA MET A 144 -12.30 1.77 27.68
C MET A 144 -12.93 2.86 28.57
N LEU A 145 -14.08 3.43 28.18
CA LEU A 145 -14.75 4.50 28.93
C LEU A 145 -15.10 4.09 30.38
N LYS A 146 -15.31 2.79 30.62
CA LYS A 146 -15.65 2.24 31.93
C LYS A 146 -14.43 2.02 32.84
N SER A 147 -13.23 1.97 32.25
CA SER A 147 -11.99 1.63 32.96
C SER A 147 -11.17 2.88 33.24
N ASN A 148 -10.82 3.65 32.19
CA ASN A 148 -10.04 4.87 32.32
C ASN A 148 -10.48 5.89 31.26
N LEU A 149 -11.05 7.02 31.70
CA LEU A 149 -11.59 8.05 30.82
C LEU A 149 -10.51 8.72 29.96
N GLY A 150 -9.29 8.88 30.49
CA GLY A 150 -8.17 9.48 29.77
C GLY A 150 -7.68 8.60 28.62
N ALA A 151 -7.45 7.31 28.89
CA ALA A 151 -7.09 6.34 27.86
C ALA A 151 -8.20 6.22 26.81
N ALA A 152 -9.46 6.16 27.22
CA ALA A 152 -10.60 6.13 26.31
C ALA A 152 -10.67 7.37 25.40
N GLY A 153 -10.48 8.57 25.96
CA GLY A 153 -10.46 9.81 25.19
C GLY A 153 -9.36 9.80 24.12
N PHE A 154 -8.16 9.33 24.46
CA PHE A 154 -7.05 9.22 23.51
C PHE A 154 -7.34 8.19 22.40
N MET A 155 -7.89 7.03 22.76
CA MET A 155 -8.30 6.00 21.79
C MET A 155 -9.38 6.49 20.82
N LEU A 156 -10.38 7.23 21.32
CA LEU A 156 -11.45 7.81 20.49
C LEU A 156 -10.94 8.91 19.57
N PHE A 157 -9.96 9.70 20.00
CA PHE A 157 -9.26 10.64 19.12
C PHE A 157 -8.57 9.91 17.95
N ILE A 158 -7.88 8.81 18.23
CA ILE A 158 -7.25 7.98 17.19
C ILE A 158 -8.30 7.38 16.24
N ALA A 159 -9.45 6.93 16.77
CA ALA A 159 -10.56 6.43 15.96
C ALA A 159 -11.12 7.51 15.00
N ALA A 160 -11.22 8.75 15.47
CA ALA A 160 -11.61 9.89 14.63
C ALA A 160 -10.57 10.16 13.53
N CYS A 161 -9.27 10.06 13.83
CA CYS A 161 -8.21 10.16 12.81
C CYS A 161 -8.34 9.06 11.74
N PHE A 162 -8.57 7.80 12.12
CA PHE A 162 -8.81 6.71 11.17
C PHE A 162 -10.06 6.95 10.31
N THR A 163 -11.13 7.48 10.91
CA THR A 163 -12.36 7.86 10.19
C THR A 163 -12.08 8.93 9.14
N CYS A 164 -11.36 9.99 9.52
CA CYS A 164 -10.98 11.08 8.62
C CYS A 164 -10.13 10.56 7.44
N LEU A 165 -9.13 9.72 7.72
CA LEU A 165 -8.32 9.10 6.69
C LEU A 165 -9.15 8.22 5.75
N SER A 166 -10.10 7.43 6.27
CA SER A 166 -10.97 6.59 5.44
C SER A 166 -11.78 7.42 4.45
N VAL A 167 -12.34 8.55 4.90
CA VAL A 167 -13.06 9.48 4.04
C VAL A 167 -12.13 10.08 2.97
N LEU A 168 -10.91 10.48 3.35
CA LEU A 168 -9.94 11.05 2.42
C LEU A 168 -9.45 10.03 1.38
N ASP A 169 -9.26 8.78 1.78
CA ASP A 169 -8.90 7.67 0.88
C ASP A 169 -10.02 7.39 -0.12
N MET A 170 -11.28 7.40 0.32
CA MET A 170 -12.43 7.29 -0.58
C MET A 170 -12.46 8.45 -1.59
N ILE A 171 -12.21 9.68 -1.15
CA ILE A 171 -12.13 10.85 -2.05
C ILE A 171 -10.98 10.69 -3.05
N LEU A 172 -9.81 10.23 -2.61
CA LEU A 172 -8.66 9.96 -3.49
C LEU A 172 -9.03 8.91 -4.54
N LEU A 173 -9.64 7.79 -4.14
CA LEU A 173 -10.07 6.71 -5.02
C LEU A 173 -11.02 7.23 -6.09
N ILE A 174 -12.06 7.99 -5.70
CA ILE A 174 -13.02 8.60 -6.64
C ILE A 174 -12.31 9.54 -7.62
N ARG A 175 -11.41 10.39 -7.14
CA ARG A 175 -10.69 11.36 -7.98
C ARG A 175 -9.77 10.67 -8.99
N VAL A 176 -8.96 9.71 -8.54
CA VAL A 176 -8.07 8.95 -9.43
C VAL A 176 -8.88 8.14 -10.44
N HIS A 177 -10.00 7.53 -10.01
CA HIS A 177 -10.90 6.81 -10.91
C HIS A 177 -11.52 7.71 -11.98
N ARG A 178 -11.96 8.93 -11.64
CA ARG A 178 -12.46 9.90 -12.62
C ARG A 178 -11.40 10.28 -13.65
N ILE A 179 -10.16 10.51 -13.21
CA ILE A 179 -9.05 10.81 -14.13
C ILE A 179 -8.77 9.60 -15.03
N TYR A 180 -8.67 8.40 -14.47
CA TYR A 180 -8.49 7.16 -15.22
C TYR A 180 -9.57 6.95 -16.31
N ARG A 181 -10.83 7.26 -16.00
CA ARG A 181 -11.93 7.17 -16.97
C ARG A 181 -11.84 8.23 -18.08
N SER A 182 -11.20 9.37 -17.83
CA SER A 182 -11.01 10.44 -18.81
C SER A 182 -9.82 10.23 -19.75
N THR A 183 -8.80 9.45 -19.35
CA THR A 183 -7.56 9.25 -20.11
C THR A 183 -7.64 8.12 -21.15
N GLY A 184 -8.82 7.54 -21.40
CA GLY A 184 -8.97 6.39 -22.31
C GLY A 184 -8.28 5.11 -21.83
N ALA A 185 -7.76 5.10 -20.60
CA ALA A 185 -7.17 3.93 -19.98
C ALA A 185 -8.25 2.86 -19.75
N SER A 186 -7.90 1.60 -20.04
CA SER A 186 -8.85 0.47 -19.98
C SER A 186 -8.15 -0.82 -19.58
N PHE A 187 -8.93 -1.80 -19.14
CA PHE A 187 -8.43 -3.14 -18.84
C PHE A 187 -7.83 -3.83 -20.08
N ALA A 188 -8.41 -3.59 -21.26
CA ALA A 188 -7.86 -4.11 -22.52
C ALA A 188 -6.47 -3.53 -22.81
N LYS A 189 -6.29 -2.21 -22.64
CA LYS A 189 -4.99 -1.55 -22.76
C LYS A 189 -4.01 -2.06 -21.70
N ALA A 190 -4.47 -2.27 -20.46
CA ALA A 190 -3.65 -2.86 -19.39
C ALA A 190 -3.17 -4.28 -19.73
N LYS A 191 -4.01 -5.13 -20.31
CA LYS A 191 -3.62 -6.47 -20.78
C LYS A 191 -2.58 -6.38 -21.89
N GLN A 192 -2.74 -5.45 -22.83
CA GLN A 192 -1.78 -5.24 -23.91
C GLN A 192 -0.42 -4.73 -23.39
N GLU A 193 -0.42 -3.73 -22.50
CA GLU A 193 0.78 -3.22 -21.83
C GLU A 193 1.51 -4.33 -21.07
N PHE A 194 0.77 -5.19 -20.36
CA PHE A 194 1.35 -6.33 -19.65
C PHE A 194 1.95 -7.36 -20.60
N SER A 195 1.22 -7.77 -21.65
CA SER A 195 1.72 -8.73 -22.64
C SER A 195 2.96 -8.20 -23.37
N GLN A 196 2.96 -6.93 -23.77
CA GLN A 196 4.13 -6.30 -24.40
C GLN A 196 5.30 -6.16 -23.41
N GLY A 197 5.04 -5.88 -22.13
CA GLY A 197 6.06 -5.82 -21.08
C GLY A 197 6.71 -7.17 -20.81
N VAL A 198 5.92 -8.26 -20.78
CA VAL A 198 6.44 -9.63 -20.64
C VAL A 198 7.25 -10.03 -21.87
N LEU A 199 6.78 -9.71 -23.07
CA LEU A 199 7.47 -10.05 -24.33
C LEU A 199 8.75 -9.24 -24.57
N SER A 200 8.83 -8.02 -24.06
CA SER A 200 10.02 -7.15 -24.22
C SER A 200 11.13 -7.44 -23.21
N ASN A 201 10.86 -8.26 -22.18
CA ASN A 201 11.84 -8.62 -21.16
C ASN A 201 12.93 -9.55 -21.74
N GLU A 202 14.19 -9.13 -21.69
CA GLU A 202 15.35 -9.88 -22.21
C GLU A 202 15.47 -11.29 -21.62
N THR A 203 15.13 -11.49 -20.34
CA THR A 203 15.13 -12.81 -19.71
C THR A 203 14.05 -13.71 -20.30
N VAL A 204 12.84 -13.17 -20.52
CA VAL A 204 11.73 -13.92 -21.13
C VAL A 204 12.05 -14.22 -22.59
N ARG A 205 12.65 -13.28 -23.32
CA ARG A 205 13.13 -13.49 -24.69
C ARG A 205 14.25 -14.52 -24.75
N GLY A 206 15.19 -14.51 -23.80
CA GLY A 206 16.26 -15.49 -23.70
C GLY A 206 15.72 -16.89 -23.46
N VAL A 207 14.84 -17.05 -22.46
CA VAL A 207 14.19 -18.34 -22.17
C VAL A 207 13.31 -18.82 -23.33
N ALA A 208 12.56 -17.92 -23.98
CA ALA A 208 11.75 -18.27 -25.15
C ALA A 208 12.63 -18.63 -26.36
N ALA A 209 13.75 -17.95 -26.57
CA ALA A 209 14.71 -18.26 -27.64
C ALA A 209 15.42 -19.59 -27.39
N ASP A 210 15.77 -19.90 -26.13
CA ASP A 210 16.38 -21.17 -25.75
C ASP A 210 15.38 -22.33 -25.89
N ALA A 211 14.12 -22.12 -25.51
CA ALA A 211 13.02 -23.08 -25.73
C ALA A 211 12.71 -23.29 -27.22
N ALA A 212 12.71 -22.22 -28.03
CA ALA A 212 12.53 -22.32 -29.47
C ALA A 212 13.70 -23.05 -30.13
N THR A 213 14.93 -22.77 -29.72
CA THR A 213 16.14 -23.41 -30.27
C THR A 213 16.20 -24.90 -29.91
N SER A 214 15.81 -25.27 -28.69
CA SER A 214 15.73 -26.67 -28.27
C SER A 214 14.64 -27.44 -29.02
N SER A 215 13.43 -26.87 -29.19
CA SER A 215 12.37 -27.49 -29.99
C SER A 215 12.75 -27.62 -31.48
N ALA A 216 13.42 -26.62 -32.07
CA ALA A 216 13.90 -26.68 -33.44
C ALA A 216 14.97 -27.76 -33.63
N ARG A 217 15.89 -27.92 -32.67
CA ARG A 217 16.88 -29.01 -32.68
C ARG A 217 16.21 -30.39 -32.59
N SER A 218 15.17 -30.53 -31.77
CA SER A 218 14.39 -31.77 -31.65
C SER A 218 13.58 -32.09 -32.92
N ALA A 219 13.06 -31.08 -33.62
CA ALA A 219 12.37 -31.27 -34.89
C ALA A 219 13.34 -31.64 -36.03
N PHE A 220 14.55 -31.08 -36.02
CA PHE A 220 15.57 -31.36 -37.03
C PHE A 220 16.19 -32.76 -36.86
N THR A 221 16.35 -33.25 -35.62
CA THR A 221 16.78 -34.63 -35.36
C THR A 221 15.68 -35.66 -35.57
N GLY A 222 14.40 -35.28 -35.49
CA GLY A 222 13.26 -36.17 -35.78
C GLY A 222 12.88 -36.29 -37.27
N GLY A 223 13.28 -35.33 -38.12
CA GLY A 223 12.91 -35.29 -39.55
C GLY A 223 13.87 -36.01 -40.51
N GLY A 224 15.06 -36.43 -40.06
CA GLY A 224 16.10 -37.03 -40.90
C GLY A 224 15.98 -38.54 -41.17
N GLY A 225 14.88 -39.19 -40.75
CA GLY A 225 14.72 -40.65 -40.76
C GLY A 225 13.73 -41.22 -41.79
N ARG A 226 13.62 -40.63 -42.99
CA ARG A 226 12.78 -41.19 -44.07
C ARG A 226 13.45 -41.01 -45.44
N TYR A 227 14.41 -41.87 -45.77
CA TYR A 227 14.71 -42.36 -47.13
C TYR A 227 15.35 -43.74 -47.03
#